data_AF-A0A6N6KAC6-F1
#
_entry.id   AF-A0A6N6KAC6-F1
#
_cell.length_a   1.000
_cell.length_b   1.000
_cell.length_c   1.000
_cell.angle_alpha   90.00
_cell.angle_beta   90.00
_cell.angle_gamma   90.00
#
_symmetry.space_group_name_H-M   'P 1'
#
loop_
_entity.id
_entity.type
_entity.pdbx_description
1 polymer ?
#
loop_
_entity_poly.entity_id
_entity_poly.type
_entity_poly.pdbx_seq_one_letter_code
_entity_poly.pdbx_strand_id
1 'polypeptide(L)'
;MNGALNWIFFGCLMSFVFLNCNQNNANQEGVPIIINKPDTVALTKFWEHPIPNLELPMGMISLSAEECGRCHIEVYKEWKMSTHAHAWTDLQYQAELEKNDGLFICINCHLPLQNQQEEIVSGIIDGDYFQPIKEPNPMFDEKLQHEGVTCLGCHYNEGSVIGGNPSVQPPHSHRVDREYLSERLCLSCHNAAEQISDELICTFETGDEWKAGPFSKVGVNCIGCHMPEVERQLVTGPETKTGFRHYFPGSGIPKVKGAKVEMLTGYSYRPAELKETYTQGEKLDLSLQVRNDFAGHKVPTGDPERFFMIRFFLKNKNGEQVFEKDFKIGEEWEWYPIAKKLSENNIPPAESSTFSTEYLLTTDEDLIWEILVSKHRISKESLQYHHLEGIYPDSIIVYQKTIEVNIE
;
A
#
# COMPACT_ATOMS: atom_id res chain seq x y z
N MET A 1 18.85 -65.57 11.09
CA MET A 1 20.32 -65.45 11.05
C MET A 1 20.62 -64.02 11.50
N ASN A 2 20.69 -63.71 12.81
CA ASN A 2 21.81 -63.89 13.76
C ASN A 2 23.19 -63.43 13.24
N GLY A 3 23.76 -62.43 13.92
CA GLY A 3 25.14 -61.91 13.83
C GLY A 3 25.11 -60.37 13.81
N ALA A 4 25.27 -59.59 14.90
CA ALA A 4 26.23 -59.55 16.01
C ALA A 4 27.64 -59.08 15.62
N LEU A 5 28.26 -58.32 16.56
CA LEU A 5 29.62 -57.74 16.63
C LEU A 5 29.77 -56.32 16.04
N ASN A 6 30.50 -55.36 16.64
CA ASN A 6 31.28 -55.38 17.87
C ASN A 6 31.56 -53.94 18.34
N TRP A 7 31.56 -53.72 19.65
CA TRP A 7 32.14 -52.56 20.31
C TRP A 7 33.64 -52.78 20.49
N ILE A 8 34.46 -51.79 20.17
CA ILE A 8 35.89 -51.80 20.49
C ILE A 8 36.16 -50.69 21.51
N PHE A 9 36.37 -51.12 22.75
CA PHE A 9 37.10 -50.40 23.79
C PHE A 9 38.60 -50.58 23.52
N PHE A 10 39.36 -49.48 23.52
CA PHE A 10 40.80 -49.52 23.76
C PHE A 10 41.11 -48.54 24.88
N GLY A 11 41.35 -49.09 26.07
CA GLY A 11 42.02 -48.38 27.15
C GLY A 11 43.53 -48.44 26.93
N CYS A 12 44.26 -47.42 27.36
CA CYS A 12 45.69 -47.55 27.59
C CYS A 12 46.16 -46.60 28.70
N LEU A 13 46.60 -47.25 29.79
CA LEU A 13 47.63 -46.90 30.77
C LEU A 13 47.65 -45.49 31.40
N MET A 14 47.29 -45.48 32.69
CA MET A 14 47.85 -44.54 33.66
C MET A 14 49.36 -44.76 33.80
N SER A 15 50.11 -43.67 33.64
CA SER A 15 51.43 -43.49 34.24
C SER A 15 51.34 -42.36 35.26
N PHE A 16 51.41 -42.71 36.53
CA PHE A 16 51.57 -41.77 37.64
C PHE A 16 52.97 -41.15 37.57
N VAL A 17 53.04 -39.85 37.34
CA VAL A 17 54.21 -39.04 37.67
C VAL A 17 53.80 -38.06 38.77
N PHE A 18 54.27 -38.33 39.98
CA PHE A 18 54.21 -37.39 41.08
C PHE A 18 55.14 -36.22 40.78
N LEU A 19 54.60 -35.00 40.65
CA LEU A 19 55.38 -33.78 40.67
C LEU A 19 54.61 -32.71 41.45
N ASN A 20 55.08 -32.53 42.69
CA ASN A 20 54.97 -31.40 43.60
C ASN A 20 53.95 -30.30 43.27
N CYS A 21 53.00 -30.12 44.20
CA CYS A 21 52.36 -28.83 44.44
C CYS A 21 53.43 -27.76 44.67
N ASN A 22 53.50 -26.78 43.77
CA ASN A 22 53.99 -25.46 44.10
C ASN A 22 52.88 -24.47 43.81
N GLN A 23 52.40 -23.82 44.86
CA GLN A 23 51.43 -22.74 44.78
C GLN A 23 52.01 -21.61 43.93
N ASN A 24 51.35 -21.27 42.85
CA ASN A 24 51.47 -19.95 42.25
C ASN A 24 50.09 -19.51 41.75
N ASN A 25 49.59 -18.46 42.40
CA ASN A 25 48.39 -17.75 42.04
C ASN A 25 48.47 -17.24 40.60
N ALA A 26 47.48 -17.61 39.78
CA ALA A 26 47.09 -16.82 38.63
C ALA A 26 45.57 -16.82 38.59
N ASN A 27 44.99 -15.72 39.10
CA ASN A 27 43.61 -15.35 38.85
C ASN A 27 43.41 -15.27 37.33
N GLN A 28 42.73 -16.25 36.74
CA GLN A 28 41.96 -15.98 35.54
C GLN A 28 40.62 -15.42 36.01
N GLU A 29 40.58 -14.10 36.19
CA GLU A 29 39.33 -13.37 36.28
C GLU A 29 38.56 -13.64 34.98
N GLY A 30 37.47 -14.41 35.08
CA GLY A 30 36.51 -14.52 33.99
C GLY A 30 36.02 -13.12 33.65
N VAL A 31 36.18 -12.72 32.38
CA VAL A 31 35.59 -11.48 31.88
C VAL A 31 34.09 -11.54 32.21
N PRO A 32 33.54 -10.60 32.98
CA PRO A 32 32.12 -10.60 33.27
C PRO A 32 31.39 -10.42 31.95
N ILE A 33 30.58 -11.40 31.58
CA ILE A 33 29.60 -11.25 30.50
C ILE A 33 28.63 -10.18 31.01
N ILE A 34 28.79 -8.95 30.54
CA ILE A 34 27.79 -7.90 30.75
C ILE A 34 26.59 -8.31 29.90
N ILE A 35 25.64 -9.01 30.53
CA ILE A 35 24.30 -9.16 29.94
C ILE A 35 23.66 -7.78 30.10
N ASN A 36 23.77 -6.94 29.05
CA ASN A 36 22.95 -5.76 28.96
C ASN A 36 21.50 -6.23 29.04
N LYS A 37 20.75 -5.71 30.00
CA LYS A 37 19.31 -6.00 30.05
C LYS A 37 18.70 -5.36 28.79
N PRO A 38 17.81 -6.07 28.08
CA PRO A 38 17.11 -5.49 26.95
C PRO A 38 16.41 -4.21 27.40
N ASP A 39 16.66 -3.11 26.68
CA ASP A 39 16.05 -1.82 26.96
C ASP A 39 14.67 -1.77 26.30
N THR A 40 13.66 -1.40 27.08
CA THR A 40 12.33 -1.13 26.53
C THR A 40 12.29 0.26 25.94
N VAL A 41 12.03 0.34 24.63
CA VAL A 41 11.86 1.60 23.90
C VAL A 41 10.36 1.87 23.73
N ALA A 42 9.94 3.07 24.12
CA ALA A 42 8.56 3.51 23.95
C ALA A 42 8.28 3.86 22.49
N LEU A 43 7.06 3.58 22.04
CA LEU A 43 6.56 3.99 20.73
C LEU A 43 6.36 5.52 20.71
N THR A 44 6.90 6.20 19.71
CA THR A 44 6.89 7.68 19.61
C THR A 44 6.39 8.20 18.27
N LYS A 45 6.42 7.39 17.21
CA LYS A 45 6.01 7.79 15.87
C LYS A 45 4.51 7.59 15.72
N PHE A 46 3.85 8.49 15.00
CA PHE A 46 2.38 8.49 14.92
C PHE A 46 1.78 7.19 14.35
N TRP A 47 2.49 6.53 13.43
CA TRP A 47 2.07 5.28 12.80
C TRP A 47 2.34 4.03 13.65
N GLU A 48 3.07 4.16 14.77
CA GLU A 48 3.28 3.07 15.74
C GLU A 48 2.07 2.87 16.64
N HIS A 49 1.12 3.82 16.66
CA HIS A 49 -0.03 3.80 17.54
C HIS A 49 -1.34 3.60 16.78
N PRO A 50 -2.19 2.65 17.18
CA PRO A 50 -3.59 2.67 16.78
C PRO A 50 -4.36 3.73 17.58
N ILE A 51 -5.59 4.00 17.17
CA ILE A 51 -6.58 4.66 18.02
C ILE A 51 -6.82 3.73 19.22
N PRO A 52 -6.62 4.20 20.47
CA PRO A 52 -6.80 3.37 21.67
C PRO A 52 -8.18 2.75 21.75
N ASN A 53 -8.31 1.68 22.54
CA ASN A 53 -9.59 1.00 22.74
C ASN A 53 -10.73 1.98 23.05
N LEU A 54 -11.80 1.87 22.27
CA LEU A 54 -12.99 2.67 22.38
C LEU A 54 -13.96 2.01 23.35
N GLU A 55 -14.42 2.79 24.33
CA GLU A 55 -15.67 2.48 25.02
C GLU A 55 -16.85 2.80 24.10
N LEU A 56 -17.95 2.06 24.25
CA LEU A 56 -19.15 2.27 23.46
C LEU A 56 -19.70 3.69 23.72
N PRO A 57 -19.69 4.57 22.71
CA PRO A 57 -20.15 5.95 22.92
C PRO A 57 -21.64 5.99 23.23
N MET A 58 -22.05 6.97 24.04
CA MET A 58 -23.45 7.14 24.45
C MET A 58 -24.36 7.11 23.22
N GLY A 59 -25.42 6.30 23.29
CA GLY A 59 -26.45 6.23 22.24
C GLY A 59 -26.14 5.28 21.08
N MET A 60 -25.00 4.60 21.10
CA MET A 60 -24.71 3.49 20.19
C MET A 60 -24.83 2.14 20.91
N ILE A 61 -25.05 1.07 20.14
CA ILE A 61 -25.13 -0.31 20.66
C ILE A 61 -23.94 -1.19 20.25
N SER A 62 -23.14 -0.74 19.27
CA SER A 62 -21.93 -1.39 18.79
C SER A 62 -20.98 -0.36 18.17
N LEU A 63 -19.69 -0.71 18.06
CA LEU A 63 -18.66 0.03 17.33
C LEU A 63 -18.65 -0.28 15.82
N SER A 64 -19.39 -1.30 15.39
CA SER A 64 -19.45 -1.76 14.00
C SER A 64 -20.04 -0.70 13.07
N ALA A 65 -19.49 -0.60 11.85
CA ALA A 65 -20.03 0.20 10.77
C ALA A 65 -21.47 -0.19 10.40
N GLU A 66 -21.89 -1.43 10.64
CA GLU A 66 -23.27 -1.87 10.40
C GLU A 66 -24.26 -1.05 11.23
N GLU A 67 -23.91 -0.69 12.48
CA GLU A 67 -24.76 0.17 13.32
C GLU A 67 -24.91 1.57 12.70
N CYS A 68 -23.81 2.14 12.20
CA CYS A 68 -23.84 3.41 11.48
C CYS A 68 -24.73 3.31 10.23
N GLY A 69 -24.66 2.18 9.51
CA GLY A 69 -25.40 1.90 8.29
C GLY A 69 -26.92 1.80 8.46
N ARG A 70 -27.43 1.68 9.69
CA ARG A 70 -28.87 1.71 9.97
C ARG A 70 -29.47 3.10 9.75
N CYS A 71 -28.69 4.14 10.01
CA CYS A 71 -29.10 5.54 9.80
C CYS A 71 -28.45 6.12 8.54
N HIS A 72 -27.14 5.91 8.35
CA HIS A 72 -26.32 6.44 7.26
C HIS A 72 -26.23 5.46 6.07
N ILE A 73 -27.39 5.07 5.54
CA ILE A 73 -27.52 3.95 4.59
C ILE A 73 -26.65 4.12 3.34
N GLU A 74 -26.69 5.31 2.72
CA GLU A 74 -25.91 5.55 1.50
C GLU A 74 -24.42 5.50 1.80
N VAL A 75 -23.94 6.27 2.78
CA VAL A 75 -22.52 6.32 3.20
C VAL A 75 -21.97 4.93 3.50
N TYR A 76 -22.71 4.12 4.26
CA TYR A 76 -22.31 2.75 4.59
C TYR A 76 -22.14 1.87 3.34
N LYS A 77 -23.06 1.97 2.36
CA LYS A 77 -22.95 1.23 1.10
C LYS A 77 -21.72 1.64 0.30
N GLU A 78 -21.36 2.92 0.33
CA GLU A 78 -20.16 3.41 -0.36
C GLU A 78 -18.88 2.91 0.30
N TRP A 79 -18.80 3.07 1.62
CA TRP A 79 -17.66 2.59 2.42
C TRP A 79 -17.47 1.09 2.25
N LYS A 80 -18.54 0.29 2.28
CA LYS A 80 -18.48 -1.17 2.15
C LYS A 80 -17.87 -1.63 0.83
N MET A 81 -17.91 -0.80 -0.22
CA MET A 81 -17.30 -1.08 -1.52
C MET A 81 -15.87 -0.53 -1.65
N SER A 82 -15.42 0.27 -0.69
CA SER A 82 -14.10 0.92 -0.73
C SER A 82 -12.96 -0.04 -0.42
N THR A 83 -11.74 0.38 -0.74
CA THR A 83 -10.53 -0.33 -0.31
C THR A 83 -10.31 -0.26 1.20
N HIS A 84 -10.85 0.75 1.89
CA HIS A 84 -10.78 0.89 3.35
C HIS A 84 -11.53 -0.22 4.08
N ALA A 85 -12.75 -0.54 3.66
CA ALA A 85 -13.52 -1.66 4.22
C ALA A 85 -12.87 -3.04 3.99
N HIS A 86 -11.97 -3.12 3.00
CA HIS A 86 -11.22 -4.33 2.66
C HIS A 86 -9.74 -4.24 3.05
N ALA A 87 -9.34 -3.25 3.87
CA ALA A 87 -7.93 -3.03 4.19
C ALA A 87 -7.33 -4.25 4.88
N TRP A 88 -8.08 -4.89 5.78
CA TRP A 88 -7.67 -6.14 6.43
C TRP A 88 -7.78 -7.35 5.51
N THR A 89 -8.88 -7.49 4.79
CA THR A 89 -9.21 -8.73 4.06
C THR A 89 -8.60 -8.82 2.66
N ASP A 90 -7.79 -7.84 2.25
CA ASP A 90 -7.14 -7.82 0.93
C ASP A 90 -6.10 -8.93 0.80
N LEU A 91 -6.20 -9.75 -0.26
CA LEU A 91 -5.34 -10.93 -0.44
C LEU A 91 -3.84 -10.59 -0.56
N GLN A 92 -3.50 -9.53 -1.30
CA GLN A 92 -2.10 -9.07 -1.39
C GLN A 92 -1.58 -8.65 -0.01
N TYR A 93 -2.38 -7.90 0.75
CA TYR A 93 -1.98 -7.45 2.09
C TYR A 93 -1.78 -8.62 3.05
N GLN A 94 -2.72 -9.56 3.09
CA GLN A 94 -2.60 -10.76 3.94
C GLN A 94 -1.35 -11.57 3.59
N ALA A 95 -1.07 -11.77 2.31
CA ALA A 95 0.13 -12.49 1.87
C ALA A 95 1.45 -11.75 2.22
N GLU A 96 1.46 -10.41 2.16
CA GLU A 96 2.62 -9.62 2.62
C GLU A 96 2.77 -9.63 4.15
N LEU A 97 1.66 -9.59 4.89
CA LEU A 97 1.64 -9.61 6.35
C LEU A 97 2.17 -10.95 6.90
N GLU A 98 1.85 -12.07 6.23
CA GLU A 98 2.32 -13.41 6.57
C GLU A 98 3.85 -13.55 6.52
N LYS A 99 4.54 -12.79 5.63
CA LYS A 99 6.02 -12.83 5.56
C LYS A 99 6.71 -12.37 6.85
N ASN A 100 6.03 -11.55 7.65
CA ASN A 100 6.60 -10.89 8.82
C ASN A 100 5.82 -11.22 10.11
N ASP A 101 5.15 -12.38 10.15
CA ASP A 101 4.41 -12.89 11.31
C ASP A 101 3.45 -11.85 11.94
N GLY A 102 2.70 -11.13 11.11
CA GLY A 102 1.69 -10.19 11.62
C GLY A 102 2.27 -8.93 12.26
N LEU A 103 3.34 -8.36 11.70
CA LEU A 103 4.03 -7.20 12.26
C LEU A 103 3.05 -6.03 12.58
N PHE A 104 3.02 -5.63 13.85
CA PHE A 104 1.98 -4.75 14.39
C PHE A 104 1.90 -3.37 13.72
N ILE A 105 3.02 -2.83 13.24
CA ILE A 105 3.06 -1.51 12.59
C ILE A 105 2.22 -1.47 11.31
N CYS A 106 2.14 -2.59 10.58
CA CYS A 106 1.31 -2.71 9.38
C CYS A 106 -0.18 -2.68 9.73
N ILE A 107 -0.51 -3.17 10.93
CA ILE A 107 -1.87 -3.31 11.41
C ILE A 107 -2.46 -1.95 11.79
N ASN A 108 -1.66 -1.01 12.33
CA ASN A 108 -2.16 0.30 12.77
C ASN A 108 -2.81 1.14 11.67
N CYS A 109 -2.43 0.95 10.39
CA CYS A 109 -3.06 1.62 9.26
C CYS A 109 -4.24 0.82 8.67
N HIS A 110 -4.21 -0.51 8.79
CA HIS A 110 -5.21 -1.41 8.19
C HIS A 110 -6.38 -1.74 9.14
N LEU A 111 -6.13 -1.65 10.45
CA LEU A 111 -7.02 -1.87 11.58
C LEU A 111 -6.77 -0.75 12.61
N PRO A 112 -7.18 0.49 12.29
CA PRO A 112 -6.80 1.67 13.06
C PRO A 112 -7.40 1.72 14.46
N LEU A 113 -8.40 0.91 14.78
CA LEU A 113 -8.93 0.81 16.14
C LEU A 113 -8.23 -0.32 16.88
N GLN A 114 -7.76 -0.06 18.10
CA GLN A 114 -7.19 -1.09 18.95
C GLN A 114 -8.21 -2.22 19.23
N ASN A 115 -9.51 -1.93 19.26
CA ASN A 115 -10.57 -2.96 19.38
C ASN A 115 -10.55 -4.01 18.25
N GLN A 116 -9.87 -3.74 17.14
CA GLN A 116 -9.70 -4.66 16.01
C GLN A 116 -8.45 -5.53 16.13
N GLN A 117 -7.60 -5.27 17.13
CA GLN A 117 -6.30 -5.92 17.28
C GLN A 117 -6.35 -6.88 18.47
N GLU A 118 -5.86 -8.11 18.26
CA GLU A 118 -5.83 -9.17 19.28
C GLU A 118 -4.88 -8.84 20.44
N GLU A 119 -3.88 -8.00 20.19
CA GLU A 119 -2.81 -7.66 21.12
C GLU A 119 -2.68 -6.14 21.24
N ILE A 120 -2.32 -5.69 22.44
CA ILE A 120 -1.90 -4.31 22.72
C ILE A 120 -0.38 -4.28 22.72
N VAL A 121 0.20 -3.40 21.90
CA VAL A 121 1.65 -3.18 21.87
C VAL A 121 1.99 -1.92 22.66
N SER A 122 2.81 -2.04 23.70
CA SER A 122 3.19 -0.93 24.58
C SER A 122 4.61 -0.38 24.34
N GLY A 123 5.41 -1.09 23.54
CA GLY A 123 6.81 -0.76 23.30
C GLY A 123 7.51 -1.83 22.48
N ILE A 124 8.79 -1.61 22.20
CA ILE A 124 9.67 -2.53 21.47
C ILE A 124 10.96 -2.76 22.26
N ILE A 125 11.52 -3.96 22.16
CA ILE A 125 12.79 -4.30 22.82
C ILE A 125 13.96 -3.85 21.94
N ASP A 126 14.90 -3.11 22.51
CA ASP A 126 16.12 -2.64 21.85
C ASP A 126 15.88 -1.89 20.51
N GLY A 127 14.69 -1.31 20.33
CA GLY A 127 14.29 -0.63 19.10
C GLY A 127 13.88 -1.56 17.95
N ASP A 128 13.75 -2.86 18.19
CA ASP A 128 13.40 -3.85 17.18
C ASP A 128 11.88 -4.05 17.06
N TYR A 129 11.32 -3.66 15.91
CA TYR A 129 9.89 -3.83 15.61
C TYR A 129 9.44 -5.30 15.60
N PHE A 130 10.36 -6.26 15.40
CA PHE A 130 10.08 -7.70 15.47
C PHE A 130 10.11 -8.26 16.90
N GLN A 131 10.46 -7.43 17.90
CA GLN A 131 10.39 -7.77 19.33
C GLN A 131 9.45 -6.81 20.10
N PRO A 132 8.17 -6.76 19.73
CA PRO A 132 7.20 -5.92 20.42
C PRO A 132 6.82 -6.49 21.81
N ILE A 133 6.58 -5.59 22.75
CA ILE A 133 6.00 -5.92 24.05
C ILE A 133 4.48 -5.95 23.88
N LYS A 134 3.94 -7.17 23.91
CA LYS A 134 2.53 -7.48 23.62
C LYS A 134 1.80 -7.97 24.87
N GLU A 135 0.56 -7.56 25.01
CA GLU A 135 -0.41 -8.17 25.95
C GLU A 135 -1.74 -8.48 25.25
N PRO A 136 -2.47 -9.53 25.64
CA PRO A 136 -3.77 -9.82 25.04
C PRO A 136 -4.74 -8.65 25.22
N ASN A 137 -5.47 -8.29 24.16
CA ASN A 137 -6.46 -7.23 24.21
C ASN A 137 -7.82 -7.76 24.69
N PRO A 138 -8.29 -7.40 25.90
CA PRO A 138 -9.58 -7.85 26.40
C PRO A 138 -10.79 -7.25 25.67
N MET A 139 -10.57 -6.20 24.87
CA MET A 139 -11.61 -5.50 24.09
C MET A 139 -11.57 -5.86 22.60
N PHE A 140 -10.80 -6.88 22.22
CA PHE A 140 -10.76 -7.38 20.85
C PHE A 140 -12.14 -7.88 20.38
N ASP A 141 -12.55 -7.41 19.21
CA ASP A 141 -13.74 -7.85 18.50
C ASP A 141 -13.35 -8.33 17.09
N GLU A 142 -13.36 -9.65 16.90
CA GLU A 142 -13.07 -10.30 15.63
C GLU A 142 -13.97 -9.80 14.48
N LYS A 143 -15.24 -9.47 14.76
CA LYS A 143 -16.13 -8.96 13.71
C LYS A 143 -15.72 -7.56 13.29
N LEU A 144 -15.30 -6.73 14.23
CA LEU A 144 -14.82 -5.38 13.95
C LEU A 144 -13.52 -5.42 13.14
N GLN A 145 -12.64 -6.40 13.37
CA GLN A 145 -11.43 -6.62 12.58
C GLN A 145 -11.73 -6.76 11.08
N HIS A 146 -12.79 -7.50 10.74
CA HIS A 146 -13.18 -7.72 9.35
C HIS A 146 -13.75 -6.48 8.64
N GLU A 147 -13.93 -5.37 9.35
CA GLU A 147 -14.32 -4.08 8.77
C GLU A 147 -13.13 -3.23 8.29
N GLY A 148 -11.88 -3.64 8.53
CA GLY A 148 -10.71 -2.87 8.08
C GLY A 148 -10.70 -1.45 8.64
N VAL A 149 -10.50 -0.44 7.79
CA VAL A 149 -10.63 0.97 8.20
C VAL A 149 -12.12 1.31 8.30
N THR A 150 -12.71 1.06 9.48
CA THR A 150 -14.15 1.26 9.77
C THR A 150 -14.52 2.73 10.00
N CYS A 151 -15.81 3.04 10.14
CA CYS A 151 -16.34 4.40 10.34
C CYS A 151 -15.66 5.10 11.52
N LEU A 152 -15.55 4.43 12.67
CA LEU A 152 -14.94 5.01 13.87
C LEU A 152 -13.41 5.10 13.77
N GLY A 153 -12.77 4.40 12.84
CA GLY A 153 -11.35 4.61 12.53
C GLY A 153 -11.06 6.00 11.94
N CYS A 154 -12.07 6.64 11.34
CA CYS A 154 -11.97 7.98 10.75
C CYS A 154 -12.79 9.04 11.48
N HIS A 155 -13.89 8.66 12.11
CA HIS A 155 -14.87 9.57 12.70
C HIS A 155 -14.92 9.51 14.22
N TYR A 156 -13.85 9.10 14.90
CA TYR A 156 -13.79 9.11 16.35
C TYR A 156 -12.58 9.86 16.86
N ASN A 157 -12.80 10.81 17.77
CA ASN A 157 -11.72 11.49 18.47
C ASN A 157 -12.19 11.90 19.88
N GLU A 158 -11.36 11.63 20.89
CA GLU A 158 -11.56 11.97 22.31
C GLU A 158 -13.00 11.77 22.83
N GLY A 159 -13.54 10.55 22.74
CA GLY A 159 -14.83 10.23 23.35
C GLY A 159 -16.06 10.62 22.53
N SER A 160 -15.89 11.13 21.31
CA SER A 160 -17.00 11.62 20.48
C SER A 160 -16.87 11.22 19.03
N VAL A 161 -18.03 10.98 18.39
CA VAL A 161 -18.12 10.83 16.94
C VAL A 161 -17.94 12.20 16.29
N ILE A 162 -17.04 12.30 15.31
CA ILE A 162 -16.70 13.55 14.63
C ILE A 162 -17.51 13.68 13.35
N GLY A 163 -18.36 14.70 13.31
CA GLY A 163 -19.17 15.05 12.15
C GLY A 163 -18.79 16.41 11.55
N GLY A 164 -19.17 16.65 10.31
CA GLY A 164 -18.98 17.95 9.65
C GLY A 164 -20.11 18.96 9.93
N ASN A 165 -21.24 18.53 10.48
CA ASN A 165 -22.47 19.32 10.57
C ASN A 165 -22.81 19.73 12.01
N PRO A 166 -22.69 21.02 12.38
CA PRO A 166 -22.95 21.50 13.74
C PRO A 166 -24.44 21.59 14.09
N SER A 167 -25.35 21.47 13.12
CA SER A 167 -26.77 21.80 13.29
C SER A 167 -27.67 20.61 13.60
N VAL A 168 -27.11 19.46 13.93
CA VAL A 168 -27.87 18.23 14.23
C VAL A 168 -27.48 17.73 15.64
N GLN A 169 -28.48 17.35 16.44
CA GLN A 169 -28.29 16.55 17.64
C GLN A 169 -28.58 15.08 17.31
N PRO A 170 -27.56 14.29 16.94
CA PRO A 170 -27.76 12.87 16.67
C PRO A 170 -28.04 12.10 17.97
N PRO A 171 -28.56 10.86 17.89
CA PRO A 171 -28.82 10.03 19.06
C PRO A 171 -27.53 9.58 19.77
N HIS A 172 -26.36 9.79 19.17
CA HIS A 172 -25.05 9.44 19.73
C HIS A 172 -24.20 10.69 20.04
N SER A 173 -23.17 10.54 20.88
CA SER A 173 -22.20 11.62 21.15
C SER A 173 -21.62 12.17 19.85
N HIS A 174 -21.62 13.49 19.69
CA HIS A 174 -21.20 14.16 18.47
C HIS A 174 -20.49 15.48 18.76
N ARG A 175 -19.40 15.73 18.03
CA ARG A 175 -18.77 17.05 17.95
C ARG A 175 -18.31 17.34 16.53
N VAL A 176 -18.09 18.62 16.24
CA VAL A 176 -17.54 19.08 14.96
C VAL A 176 -16.07 19.40 15.14
N ASP A 177 -15.23 18.76 14.34
CA ASP A 177 -13.79 19.02 14.27
C ASP A 177 -13.33 18.95 12.80
N ARG A 178 -13.29 20.12 12.17
CA ARG A 178 -12.94 20.24 10.74
C ARG A 178 -11.45 20.12 10.49
N GLU A 179 -10.62 20.42 11.49
CA GLU A 179 -9.17 20.27 11.36
C GLU A 179 -8.80 18.79 11.44
N TYR A 180 -9.43 18.04 12.35
CA TYR A 180 -9.27 16.59 12.40
C TYR A 180 -9.73 15.94 11.09
N LEU A 181 -10.91 16.29 10.58
CA LEU A 181 -11.44 15.79 9.30
C LEU A 181 -10.83 16.46 8.05
N SER A 182 -9.63 17.03 8.13
CA SER A 182 -8.89 17.55 6.97
C SER A 182 -7.96 16.48 6.38
N GLU A 183 -7.05 16.88 5.48
CA GLU A 183 -5.93 16.04 5.07
C GLU A 183 -5.15 15.44 6.26
N ARG A 184 -5.17 16.09 7.43
CA ARG A 184 -4.54 15.59 8.66
C ARG A 184 -4.96 14.15 8.98
N LEU A 185 -6.23 13.80 8.80
CA LEU A 185 -6.71 12.43 9.00
C LEU A 185 -6.12 11.47 7.95
N CYS A 186 -6.09 11.86 6.68
CA CYS A 186 -5.55 11.01 5.62
C CYS A 186 -4.05 10.73 5.84
N LEU A 187 -3.32 11.75 6.29
CA LEU A 187 -1.88 11.69 6.50
C LEU A 187 -1.46 10.86 7.72
N SER A 188 -2.38 10.47 8.61
CA SER A 188 -2.07 9.56 9.71
C SER A 188 -1.73 8.14 9.23
N CYS A 189 -2.13 7.78 8.01
CA CYS A 189 -1.83 6.49 7.38
C CYS A 189 -1.05 6.67 6.06
N HIS A 190 -1.37 7.70 5.26
CA HIS A 190 -0.81 7.88 3.91
C HIS A 190 0.52 8.67 3.87
N ASN A 191 1.24 8.76 4.99
CA ASN A 191 2.55 9.43 5.02
C ASN A 191 3.54 8.81 6.02
N ALA A 192 3.60 7.48 6.08
CA ALA A 192 4.53 6.73 6.92
C ALA A 192 5.74 6.24 6.09
N ALA A 193 6.93 6.72 6.44
CA ALA A 193 8.18 6.29 5.82
C ALA A 193 9.22 5.97 6.92
N GLU A 194 9.79 4.77 6.89
CA GLU A 194 10.75 4.28 7.88
C GLU A 194 11.46 3.01 7.41
N GLN A 195 12.76 2.90 7.68
CA GLN A 195 13.45 1.63 7.56
C GLN A 195 13.19 0.78 8.82
N ILE A 196 12.45 -0.31 8.66
CA ILE A 196 12.03 -1.19 9.77
C ILE A 196 13.10 -2.24 10.06
N SER A 197 13.70 -2.79 9.01
CA SER A 197 14.88 -3.64 9.06
C SER A 197 15.70 -3.47 7.79
N ASP A 198 16.74 -4.28 7.61
CA ASP A 198 17.48 -4.33 6.36
C ASP A 198 16.56 -4.68 5.18
N GLU A 199 15.62 -5.61 5.33
CA GLU A 199 14.80 -6.15 4.23
C GLU A 199 13.36 -5.60 4.20
N LEU A 200 12.97 -4.78 5.19
CA LEU A 200 11.62 -4.21 5.31
C LEU A 200 11.67 -2.69 5.49
N ILE A 201 11.01 -1.98 4.56
CA ILE A 201 10.88 -0.52 4.58
C ILE A 201 9.42 -0.13 4.39
N CYS A 202 8.98 0.84 5.20
CA CYS A 202 7.77 1.60 5.00
C CYS A 202 8.11 2.82 4.11
N THR A 203 7.42 3.01 2.98
CA THR A 203 7.75 4.07 2.00
C THR A 203 6.49 4.78 1.47
N PHE A 204 5.53 5.07 2.34
CA PHE A 204 4.34 5.84 1.97
C PHE A 204 4.62 7.33 2.13
N GLU A 205 4.85 8.02 1.02
CA GLU A 205 5.24 9.45 0.98
C GLU A 205 4.18 10.34 0.30
N THR A 206 2.96 9.81 0.06
CA THR A 206 1.89 10.51 -0.69
C THR A 206 1.57 11.89 -0.14
N GLY A 207 1.63 12.06 1.18
CA GLY A 207 1.43 13.36 1.82
C GLY A 207 2.49 14.38 1.48
N ASP A 208 3.75 13.98 1.50
CA ASP A 208 4.88 14.85 1.20
C ASP A 208 4.95 15.14 -0.31
N GLU A 209 4.62 14.17 -1.16
CA GLU A 209 4.40 14.39 -2.59
C GLU A 209 3.30 15.43 -2.86
N TRP A 210 2.16 15.33 -2.16
CA TRP A 210 1.06 16.30 -2.30
C TRP A 210 1.46 17.69 -1.81
N LYS A 211 2.11 17.78 -0.64
CA LYS A 211 2.60 19.05 -0.09
C LYS A 211 3.56 19.74 -1.05
N ALA A 212 4.46 19.00 -1.69
CA ALA A 212 5.42 19.53 -2.66
C ALA A 212 4.75 20.06 -3.94
N GLY A 213 3.63 19.45 -4.35
CA GLY A 213 2.89 19.75 -5.57
C GLY A 213 2.20 21.13 -5.59
N PRO A 214 1.59 21.50 -6.73
CA PRO A 214 0.87 22.76 -6.88
C PRO A 214 -0.53 22.73 -6.23
N PHE A 215 -1.13 21.55 -6.05
CA PHE A 215 -2.49 21.39 -5.54
C PHE A 215 -2.63 21.81 -4.07
N SER A 216 -1.64 21.48 -3.23
CA SER A 216 -1.57 21.93 -1.83
C SER A 216 -1.58 23.47 -1.71
N LYS A 217 -0.97 24.16 -2.68
CA LYS A 217 -0.82 25.63 -2.69
C LYS A 217 -2.10 26.36 -3.08
N VAL A 218 -3.05 25.69 -3.74
CA VAL A 218 -4.35 26.24 -4.14
C VAL A 218 -5.51 25.71 -3.31
N GLY A 219 -5.22 25.05 -2.18
CA GLY A 219 -6.23 24.57 -1.23
C GLY A 219 -6.99 23.32 -1.67
N VAL A 220 -6.53 22.61 -2.72
CA VAL A 220 -7.11 21.32 -3.10
C VAL A 220 -6.41 20.22 -2.28
N ASN A 221 -7.20 19.53 -1.47
CA ASN A 221 -6.71 18.45 -0.59
C ASN A 221 -7.31 17.09 -0.99
N CYS A 222 -6.96 16.07 -0.20
CA CYS A 222 -7.35 14.67 -0.44
C CYS A 222 -8.87 14.51 -0.60
N ILE A 223 -9.65 15.19 0.24
CA ILE A 223 -11.11 15.06 0.33
C ILE A 223 -11.78 15.57 -0.94
N GLY A 224 -11.31 16.67 -1.51
CA GLY A 224 -11.90 17.25 -2.72
C GLY A 224 -11.94 16.29 -3.92
N CYS A 225 -10.96 15.39 -4.03
CA CYS A 225 -10.89 14.41 -5.12
C CYS A 225 -11.35 13.01 -4.70
N HIS A 226 -10.96 12.54 -3.50
CA HIS A 226 -11.25 11.17 -3.05
C HIS A 226 -12.57 11.03 -2.28
N MET A 227 -13.18 12.13 -1.87
CA MET A 227 -14.49 12.15 -1.23
C MET A 227 -15.35 13.27 -1.83
N PRO A 228 -15.63 13.27 -3.15
CA PRO A 228 -16.28 14.40 -3.79
C PRO A 228 -17.65 14.73 -3.16
N GLU A 229 -17.98 16.01 -3.16
CA GLU A 229 -19.25 16.53 -2.65
C GLU A 229 -20.46 15.97 -3.41
N VAL A 230 -21.56 15.82 -2.68
CA VAL A 230 -22.80 15.27 -3.19
C VAL A 230 -23.98 15.72 -2.33
N GLU A 231 -25.08 16.06 -2.97
CA GLU A 231 -26.36 16.27 -2.28
C GLU A 231 -27.03 14.93 -2.00
N ARG A 232 -27.26 14.62 -0.72
CA ARG A 232 -27.85 13.35 -0.29
C ARG A 232 -28.61 13.46 1.02
N GLN A 233 -29.38 12.42 1.34
CA GLN A 233 -29.86 12.19 2.69
C GLN A 233 -28.69 11.69 3.55
N LEU A 234 -28.25 12.49 4.52
CA LEU A 234 -27.18 12.07 5.44
C LEU A 234 -27.65 10.91 6.33
N VAL A 235 -28.91 10.97 6.78
CA VAL A 235 -29.60 9.90 7.49
C VAL A 235 -30.96 9.68 6.82
N THR A 236 -31.59 8.52 7.06
CA THR A 236 -32.96 8.25 6.61
C THR A 236 -33.90 9.40 7.01
N GLY A 237 -34.50 10.08 6.03
CA GLY A 237 -35.38 11.22 6.27
C GLY A 237 -35.57 12.07 5.02
N PRO A 238 -36.47 13.07 5.04
CA PRO A 238 -36.77 13.87 3.86
C PRO A 238 -35.71 14.93 3.53
N GLU A 239 -34.79 15.23 4.45
CA GLU A 239 -33.81 16.30 4.30
C GLU A 239 -32.60 15.85 3.47
N THR A 240 -32.36 16.55 2.37
CA THR A 240 -31.11 16.47 1.61
C THR A 240 -30.14 17.55 2.11
N LYS A 241 -28.88 17.18 2.29
CA LYS A 241 -27.78 18.08 2.65
C LYS A 241 -26.55 17.74 1.82
N THR A 242 -25.64 18.71 1.73
CA THR A 242 -24.30 18.47 1.24
C THR A 242 -23.59 17.45 2.13
N GLY A 243 -23.15 16.37 1.53
CA GLY A 243 -22.30 15.34 2.13
C GLY A 243 -21.17 14.98 1.19
N PHE A 244 -20.44 13.93 1.52
CA PHE A 244 -19.26 13.48 0.77
C PHE A 244 -19.36 12.00 0.44
N ARG A 245 -18.81 11.62 -0.72
CA ARG A 245 -18.72 10.21 -1.15
C ARG A 245 -17.70 9.45 -0.29
N HIS A 246 -18.01 8.22 0.09
CA HIS A 246 -17.12 7.35 0.90
C HIS A 246 -16.65 6.11 0.14
N TYR A 247 -16.55 6.18 -1.20
CA TYR A 247 -15.95 5.12 -2.03
C TYR A 247 -14.41 5.18 -2.05
N PHE A 248 -13.84 6.35 -1.77
CA PHE A 248 -12.39 6.60 -1.80
C PHE A 248 -11.74 6.10 -3.10
N PRO A 249 -12.20 6.56 -4.29
CA PRO A 249 -11.74 6.03 -5.56
C PRO A 249 -10.25 6.28 -5.74
N GLY A 250 -9.58 5.31 -6.33
CA GLY A 250 -8.14 5.33 -6.55
C GLY A 250 -7.81 4.64 -7.86
N SER A 251 -7.15 3.49 -7.77
CA SER A 251 -6.59 2.81 -8.95
C SER A 251 -7.58 2.28 -9.97
N GLY A 252 -8.84 2.06 -9.60
CA GLY A 252 -9.80 1.36 -10.45
C GLY A 252 -9.58 -0.16 -10.55
N ILE A 253 -8.55 -0.70 -9.87
CA ILE A 253 -8.34 -2.15 -9.78
C ILE A 253 -9.14 -2.65 -8.57
N PRO A 254 -10.18 -3.49 -8.75
CA PRO A 254 -11.00 -3.95 -7.65
C PRO A 254 -10.24 -4.90 -6.71
N LYS A 255 -10.61 -4.93 -5.43
CA LYS A 255 -10.06 -5.91 -4.47
C LYS A 255 -10.61 -7.33 -4.69
N VAL A 256 -11.80 -7.43 -5.28
CA VAL A 256 -12.49 -8.69 -5.58
C VAL A 256 -12.80 -8.76 -7.07
N LYS A 257 -12.51 -9.90 -7.70
CA LYS A 257 -12.74 -10.12 -9.13
C LYS A 257 -14.21 -9.90 -9.50
N GLY A 258 -14.43 -9.07 -10.52
CA GLY A 258 -15.76 -8.72 -11.02
C GLY A 258 -16.49 -7.63 -10.21
N ALA A 259 -15.91 -7.12 -9.12
CA ALA A 259 -16.49 -5.99 -8.41
C ALA A 259 -16.43 -4.71 -9.26
N LYS A 260 -17.47 -3.89 -9.16
CA LYS A 260 -17.49 -2.55 -9.77
C LYS A 260 -16.82 -1.58 -8.82
N VAL A 261 -15.92 -0.77 -9.34
CA VAL A 261 -15.19 0.27 -8.59
C VAL A 261 -15.16 1.57 -9.38
N GLU A 262 -15.17 2.66 -8.63
CA GLU A 262 -14.91 4.00 -9.17
C GLU A 262 -13.39 4.20 -9.29
N MET A 263 -12.97 4.81 -10.40
CA MET A 263 -11.55 5.06 -10.70
C MET A 263 -11.28 6.56 -10.80
N LEU A 264 -10.13 6.99 -10.31
CA LEU A 264 -9.55 8.28 -10.64
C LEU A 264 -8.38 8.09 -11.61
N THR A 265 -8.38 8.86 -12.68
CA THR A 265 -7.27 8.91 -13.63
C THR A 265 -6.35 10.05 -13.24
N GLY A 266 -5.05 9.79 -13.12
CA GLY A 266 -4.03 10.82 -12.90
C GLY A 266 -3.44 11.41 -14.19
N TYR A 267 -3.39 10.62 -15.27
CA TYR A 267 -2.69 10.98 -16.49
C TYR A 267 -3.58 11.48 -17.63
N SER A 268 -3.02 12.38 -18.42
CA SER A 268 -3.39 12.59 -19.82
C SER A 268 -2.31 12.03 -20.76
N TYR A 269 -2.72 11.67 -21.98
CA TYR A 269 -1.88 10.96 -22.94
C TYR A 269 -1.89 11.69 -24.28
N ARG A 270 -0.71 11.99 -24.83
CA ARG A 270 -0.54 12.66 -26.12
C ARG A 270 0.47 11.87 -26.98
N PRO A 271 0.00 11.05 -27.93
CA PRO A 271 0.90 10.38 -28.86
C PRO A 271 1.49 11.38 -29.86
N ALA A 272 2.61 11.03 -30.47
CA ALA A 272 3.18 11.76 -31.59
C ALA A 272 2.19 11.90 -32.74
N GLU A 273 2.23 13.06 -33.40
CA GLU A 273 1.64 13.22 -34.73
C GLU A 273 2.58 12.59 -35.75
N LEU A 274 2.05 11.66 -36.53
CA LEU A 274 2.80 10.99 -37.60
C LEU A 274 2.68 11.78 -38.91
N LYS A 275 3.66 11.60 -39.81
CA LYS A 275 3.54 12.11 -41.19
C LYS A 275 2.35 11.45 -41.89
N GLU A 276 1.81 12.14 -42.90
CA GLU A 276 0.73 11.57 -43.72
C GLU A 276 1.16 10.29 -44.45
N THR A 277 2.40 10.27 -44.95
CA THR A 277 3.00 9.16 -45.70
C THR A 277 4.47 9.01 -45.34
N TYR A 278 4.94 7.76 -45.31
CA TYR A 278 6.35 7.37 -45.17
C TYR A 278 6.81 6.57 -46.38
N THR A 279 8.12 6.39 -46.53
CA THR A 279 8.70 5.48 -47.55
C THR A 279 9.55 4.41 -46.88
N GLN A 280 9.71 3.26 -47.54
CA GLN A 280 10.57 2.18 -47.04
C GLN A 280 11.99 2.70 -46.79
N GLY A 281 12.56 2.36 -45.63
CA GLY A 281 13.87 2.84 -45.17
C GLY A 281 13.83 4.15 -44.37
N GLU A 282 12.68 4.84 -44.27
CA GLU A 282 12.51 5.93 -43.31
C GLU A 282 12.42 5.42 -41.87
N LYS A 283 12.75 6.30 -40.94
CA LYS A 283 12.52 6.08 -39.51
C LYS A 283 11.14 6.58 -39.12
N LEU A 284 10.40 5.74 -38.41
CA LEU A 284 9.14 6.04 -37.77
C LEU A 284 9.39 6.36 -36.30
N ASP A 285 9.17 7.63 -35.92
CA ASP A 285 9.32 8.10 -34.55
C ASP A 285 8.03 7.87 -33.76
N LEU A 286 8.06 6.90 -32.86
CA LEU A 286 6.93 6.54 -32.01
C LEU A 286 7.15 7.15 -30.64
N SER A 287 6.27 8.07 -30.20
CA SER A 287 6.34 8.60 -28.84
C SER A 287 5.00 8.87 -28.18
N LEU A 288 4.96 8.71 -26.87
CA LEU A 288 3.81 9.03 -26.02
C LEU A 288 4.27 9.98 -24.92
N GLN A 289 3.77 11.20 -24.92
CA GLN A 289 3.85 12.09 -23.77
C GLN A 289 2.75 11.72 -22.78
N VAL A 290 3.15 11.43 -21.56
CA VAL A 290 2.29 11.14 -20.41
C VAL A 290 2.44 12.28 -19.42
N ARG A 291 1.34 12.92 -19.02
CA ARG A 291 1.36 14.06 -18.11
C ARG A 291 0.43 13.82 -16.93
N ASN A 292 0.91 14.09 -15.71
CA ASN A 292 0.08 14.03 -14.51
C ASN A 292 -0.74 15.31 -14.37
N ASP A 293 -1.90 15.33 -15.02
CA ASP A 293 -2.78 16.50 -15.05
C ASP A 293 -3.81 16.53 -13.94
N PHE A 294 -4.11 15.37 -13.34
CA PHE A 294 -5.30 15.21 -12.52
C PHE A 294 -5.03 14.77 -11.08
N ALA A 295 -3.79 14.38 -10.74
CA ALA A 295 -3.44 14.01 -9.37
C ALA A 295 -2.61 15.10 -8.67
N GLY A 296 -2.91 15.32 -7.40
CA GLY A 296 -2.20 16.27 -6.54
C GLY A 296 -0.89 15.76 -5.96
N HIS A 297 -0.57 14.49 -6.14
CA HIS A 297 0.65 13.78 -5.70
C HIS A 297 1.29 13.07 -6.91
N LYS A 298 2.41 12.34 -6.73
CA LYS A 298 3.00 11.58 -7.84
C LYS A 298 2.04 10.50 -8.32
N VAL A 299 2.18 10.07 -9.56
CA VAL A 299 1.45 8.91 -10.07
C VAL A 299 2.48 7.95 -10.67
N PRO A 300 2.44 6.64 -10.31
CA PRO A 300 1.78 6.12 -9.11
C PRO A 300 2.34 6.73 -7.80
N THR A 301 1.64 6.52 -6.68
CA THR A 301 2.05 6.91 -5.32
C THR A 301 1.72 5.78 -4.35
N GLY A 302 2.28 5.83 -3.15
CA GLY A 302 1.99 4.91 -2.05
C GLY A 302 2.82 3.64 -2.15
N ASP A 303 2.14 2.51 -2.34
CA ASP A 303 2.76 1.19 -2.42
C ASP A 303 3.78 1.10 -3.58
N PRO A 304 5.06 0.73 -3.32
CA PRO A 304 6.12 0.71 -4.33
C PRO A 304 5.93 -0.39 -5.39
N GLU A 305 5.03 -1.36 -5.17
CA GLU A 305 4.70 -2.37 -6.19
C GLU A 305 3.76 -1.85 -7.28
N ARG A 306 3.28 -0.60 -7.18
CA ARG A 306 2.39 0.03 -8.16
C ARG A 306 3.19 0.52 -9.37
N PHE A 307 2.74 0.16 -10.57
CA PHE A 307 3.37 0.65 -11.81
C PHE A 307 2.38 0.77 -12.97
N PHE A 308 2.79 1.46 -14.03
CA PHE A 308 2.15 1.46 -15.32
C PHE A 308 3.07 0.83 -16.36
N MET A 309 2.48 0.08 -17.28
CA MET A 309 3.15 -0.42 -18.49
C MET A 309 2.59 0.31 -19.70
N ILE A 310 3.49 0.90 -20.49
CA ILE A 310 3.20 1.49 -21.79
C ILE A 310 3.78 0.55 -22.83
N ARG A 311 2.94 0.07 -23.74
CA ARG A 311 3.33 -0.86 -24.79
C ARG A 311 2.99 -0.27 -26.15
N PHE A 312 3.98 -0.20 -27.02
CA PHE A 312 3.81 0.16 -28.42
C PHE A 312 3.90 -1.11 -29.25
N PHE A 313 2.90 -1.32 -30.11
CA PHE A 313 2.90 -2.39 -31.10
C PHE A 313 2.80 -1.77 -32.49
N LEU A 314 3.57 -2.31 -33.44
CA LEU A 314 3.26 -2.13 -34.86
C LEU A 314 2.69 -3.43 -35.40
N LYS A 315 1.56 -3.35 -36.09
CA LYS A 315 0.89 -4.48 -36.71
C LYS A 315 0.71 -4.24 -38.20
N ASN A 316 0.82 -5.28 -39.03
CA ASN A 316 0.45 -5.18 -40.45
C ASN A 316 -1.08 -5.26 -40.62
N LYS A 317 -1.56 -5.13 -41.87
CA LYS A 317 -3.00 -5.21 -42.20
C LYS A 317 -3.66 -6.53 -41.83
N ASN A 318 -2.89 -7.61 -41.69
CA ASN A 318 -3.38 -8.92 -41.26
C ASN A 318 -3.45 -9.05 -39.73
N GLY A 319 -3.03 -8.03 -38.98
CA GLY A 319 -2.99 -8.01 -37.52
C GLY A 319 -1.75 -8.69 -36.91
N GLU A 320 -0.78 -9.09 -37.74
CA GLU A 320 0.48 -9.66 -37.26
C GLU A 320 1.37 -8.56 -36.68
N GLN A 321 1.88 -8.80 -35.48
CA GLN A 321 2.79 -7.89 -34.78
C GLN A 321 4.19 -7.97 -35.39
N VAL A 322 4.68 -6.85 -35.91
CA VAL A 322 6.03 -6.73 -36.52
C VAL A 322 7.03 -6.00 -35.61
N PHE A 323 6.54 -5.30 -34.59
CA PHE A 323 7.36 -4.59 -33.61
C PHE A 323 6.64 -4.48 -32.27
N GLU A 324 7.42 -4.51 -31.19
CA GLU A 324 6.95 -4.26 -29.82
C GLU A 324 8.01 -3.47 -29.05
N LYS A 325 7.53 -2.51 -28.25
CA LYS A 325 8.37 -1.78 -27.30
C LYS A 325 7.60 -1.46 -26.04
N ASP A 326 8.21 -1.84 -24.92
CA ASP A 326 7.66 -1.61 -23.58
C ASP A 326 8.43 -0.53 -22.82
N PHE A 327 7.69 0.23 -22.02
CA PHE A 327 8.19 1.16 -21.03
C PHE A 327 7.42 0.97 -19.72
N LYS A 328 8.10 1.24 -18.60
CA LYS A 328 7.52 1.18 -17.25
C LYS A 328 7.54 2.56 -16.60
N ILE A 329 6.44 2.93 -15.95
CA ILE A 329 6.40 4.01 -14.96
C ILE A 329 6.20 3.39 -13.59
N GLY A 330 7.10 3.60 -12.65
CA GLY A 330 7.03 3.02 -11.31
C GLY A 330 8.34 3.17 -10.57
N GLU A 331 8.41 2.49 -9.43
CA GLU A 331 9.66 2.33 -8.69
C GLU A 331 10.35 1.01 -9.05
N GLU A 332 11.67 0.99 -8.91
CA GLU A 332 12.50 -0.21 -8.97
C GLU A 332 13.27 -0.35 -7.67
N TRP A 333 13.21 -1.54 -7.09
CA TRP A 333 13.78 -1.84 -5.78
C TRP A 333 14.65 -3.09 -5.83
N GLU A 334 15.73 -3.04 -5.06
CA GLU A 334 16.50 -4.21 -4.65
C GLU A 334 16.15 -4.46 -3.18
N TRP A 335 15.44 -5.55 -2.88
CA TRP A 335 14.93 -5.83 -1.53
C TRP A 335 15.94 -6.55 -0.62
N TYR A 336 16.93 -7.24 -1.22
CA TYR A 336 17.91 -8.06 -0.52
C TYR A 336 19.33 -7.72 -0.99
N PRO A 337 20.35 -7.69 -0.10
CA PRO A 337 20.28 -7.94 1.34
C PRO A 337 19.79 -6.74 2.16
N ILE A 338 19.78 -5.55 1.57
CA ILE A 338 19.24 -4.33 2.20
C ILE A 338 18.33 -3.66 1.18
N ALA A 339 17.09 -3.38 1.57
CA ALA A 339 16.08 -2.72 0.78
C ALA A 339 16.57 -1.35 0.32
N LYS A 340 16.62 -1.18 -1.00
CA LYS A 340 17.10 0.04 -1.64
C LYS A 340 16.31 0.35 -2.90
N LYS A 341 15.80 1.58 -2.99
CA LYS A 341 15.24 2.15 -4.21
C LYS A 341 16.37 2.37 -5.22
N LEU A 342 16.32 1.65 -6.34
CA LEU A 342 17.29 1.74 -7.43
C LEU A 342 16.96 2.89 -8.39
N SER A 343 15.68 3.02 -8.73
CA SER A 343 15.19 4.06 -9.63
C SER A 343 13.72 4.37 -9.36
N GLU A 344 13.29 5.57 -9.76
CA GLU A 344 11.90 6.00 -9.73
C GLU A 344 11.67 6.95 -10.89
N ASN A 345 10.58 6.74 -11.63
CA ASN A 345 10.10 7.67 -12.65
C ASN A 345 8.60 7.97 -12.52
N ASN A 346 8.05 7.82 -11.30
CA ASN A 346 6.71 8.29 -10.97
C ASN A 346 6.59 9.77 -11.31
N ILE A 347 5.52 10.16 -12.01
CA ILE A 347 5.39 11.50 -12.59
C ILE A 347 4.78 12.46 -11.55
N PRO A 348 5.50 13.51 -11.12
CA PRO A 348 4.98 14.50 -10.19
C PRO A 348 3.78 15.29 -10.75
N PRO A 349 2.97 15.93 -9.89
CA PRO A 349 1.84 16.74 -10.32
C PRO A 349 2.25 17.82 -11.33
N ALA A 350 1.45 17.98 -12.38
CA ALA A 350 1.65 18.93 -13.47
C ALA A 350 2.94 18.75 -14.29
N GLU A 351 3.67 17.65 -14.10
CA GLU A 351 4.85 17.28 -14.89
C GLU A 351 4.51 16.23 -15.96
N SER A 352 5.41 16.09 -16.94
CA SER A 352 5.26 15.15 -18.04
C SER A 352 6.53 14.35 -18.30
N SER A 353 6.38 13.10 -18.70
CA SER A 353 7.44 12.25 -19.24
C SER A 353 7.08 11.82 -20.66
N THR A 354 8.09 11.70 -21.53
CA THR A 354 7.91 11.21 -22.90
C THR A 354 8.60 9.87 -23.06
N PHE A 355 7.86 8.88 -23.54
CA PHE A 355 8.36 7.54 -23.84
C PHE A 355 8.47 7.40 -25.35
N SER A 356 9.66 7.14 -25.87
CA SER A 356 9.91 7.13 -27.31
C SER A 356 10.79 5.98 -27.77
N THR A 357 10.58 5.58 -29.02
CA THR A 357 11.42 4.64 -29.74
C THR A 357 11.36 4.96 -31.23
N GLU A 358 12.39 4.56 -31.97
CA GLU A 358 12.43 4.67 -33.41
C GLU A 358 12.29 3.27 -34.01
N TYR A 359 11.51 3.15 -35.08
CA TYR A 359 11.43 1.93 -35.88
C TYR A 359 11.87 2.23 -37.31
N LEU A 360 12.82 1.44 -37.84
CA LEU A 360 13.20 1.53 -39.25
C LEU A 360 12.17 0.80 -40.09
N LEU A 361 11.51 1.49 -41.02
CA LEU A 361 10.52 0.89 -41.91
C LEU A 361 11.20 -0.08 -42.86
N THR A 362 10.98 -1.37 -42.64
CA THR A 362 11.56 -2.46 -43.45
C THR A 362 10.61 -2.99 -44.52
N THR A 363 9.36 -2.51 -44.53
CA THR A 363 8.27 -2.93 -45.42
C THR A 363 7.71 -1.73 -46.18
N ASP A 364 7.09 -2.00 -47.33
CA ASP A 364 6.25 -1.09 -48.13
C ASP A 364 4.76 -1.25 -47.80
N GLU A 365 4.40 -2.15 -46.88
CA GLU A 365 3.02 -2.35 -46.42
C GLU A 365 2.64 -1.38 -45.29
N ASP A 366 1.48 -0.73 -45.38
CA ASP A 366 0.97 0.10 -44.28
C ASP A 366 0.92 -0.66 -42.95
N LEU A 367 1.24 0.06 -41.88
CA LEU A 367 1.24 -0.45 -40.52
C LEU A 367 0.18 0.23 -39.66
N ILE A 368 -0.12 -0.39 -38.54
CA ILE A 368 -1.00 0.12 -37.51
C ILE A 368 -0.19 0.23 -36.22
N TRP A 369 -0.03 1.45 -35.71
CA TRP A 369 0.56 1.69 -34.40
C TRP A 369 -0.51 1.62 -33.32
N GLU A 370 -0.42 0.60 -32.47
CA GLU A 370 -1.26 0.46 -31.29
C GLU A 370 -0.47 0.84 -30.04
N ILE A 371 -1.08 1.72 -29.23
CA ILE A 371 -0.57 2.18 -27.94
C ILE A 371 -1.48 1.63 -26.87
N LEU A 372 -0.91 0.92 -25.92
CA LEU A 372 -1.63 0.37 -24.78
C LEU A 372 -0.96 0.82 -23.48
N VAL A 373 -1.72 1.48 -22.60
CA VAL A 373 -1.26 1.78 -21.23
C VAL A 373 -2.12 1.01 -20.25
N SER A 374 -1.45 0.24 -19.39
CA SER A 374 -2.07 -0.53 -18.33
C SER A 374 -1.50 -0.11 -16.98
N LYS A 375 -2.34 -0.14 -15.95
CA LYS A 375 -1.97 0.07 -14.56
C LYS A 375 -1.95 -1.26 -13.83
N HIS A 376 -0.95 -1.45 -12.99
CA HIS A 376 -0.69 -2.68 -12.25
C HIS A 376 -0.53 -2.37 -10.77
N ARG A 377 -1.01 -3.29 -9.94
CA ARG A 377 -0.87 -3.18 -8.48
C ARG A 377 0.25 -3.99 -7.86
N ILE A 378 0.71 -4.98 -8.61
CA ILE A 378 1.61 -6.02 -8.19
C ILE A 378 2.26 -6.57 -9.45
N SER A 379 3.52 -6.97 -9.36
CA SER A 379 4.23 -7.60 -10.48
C SER A 379 3.73 -9.03 -10.73
N LYS A 380 4.03 -9.59 -11.91
CA LYS A 380 3.72 -10.98 -12.19
C LYS A 380 4.50 -11.92 -11.28
N GLU A 381 5.75 -11.56 -11.00
CA GLU A 381 6.65 -12.29 -10.12
C GLU A 381 6.11 -12.32 -8.68
N SER A 382 5.64 -11.17 -8.16
CA SER A 382 5.03 -11.09 -6.82
C SER A 382 3.70 -11.86 -6.78
N LEU A 383 2.86 -11.82 -7.82
CA LEU A 383 1.64 -12.65 -7.90
C LEU A 383 1.95 -14.14 -7.83
N GLN A 384 2.99 -14.58 -8.53
CA GLN A 384 3.43 -15.97 -8.55
C GLN A 384 3.95 -16.40 -7.18
N TYR A 385 4.80 -15.57 -6.59
CA TYR A 385 5.35 -15.78 -5.27
C TYR A 385 4.25 -15.98 -4.21
N HIS A 386 3.20 -15.16 -4.27
CA HIS A 386 2.07 -15.21 -3.35
C HIS A 386 0.94 -16.16 -3.75
N HIS A 387 1.10 -16.91 -4.85
CA HIS A 387 0.05 -17.81 -5.36
C HIS A 387 -1.29 -17.12 -5.66
N LEU A 388 -1.26 -15.87 -6.12
CA LEU A 388 -2.44 -15.03 -6.38
C LEU A 388 -2.88 -14.99 -7.86
N GLU A 389 -2.12 -15.63 -8.76
CA GLU A 389 -2.39 -15.65 -10.20
C GLU A 389 -3.82 -16.12 -10.54
N GLY A 390 -4.52 -15.37 -11.38
CA GLY A 390 -5.87 -15.70 -11.88
C GLY A 390 -7.01 -15.52 -10.87
N ILE A 391 -6.69 -15.38 -9.59
CA ILE A 391 -7.62 -15.17 -8.48
C ILE A 391 -7.73 -13.67 -8.16
N TYR A 392 -6.58 -13.00 -8.10
CA TYR A 392 -6.50 -11.61 -7.67
C TYR A 392 -6.52 -10.62 -8.84
N PRO A 393 -7.34 -9.56 -8.79
CA PRO A 393 -7.30 -8.51 -9.81
C PRO A 393 -6.01 -7.70 -9.69
N ASP A 394 -5.13 -7.83 -10.67
CA ASP A 394 -3.78 -7.27 -10.66
C ASP A 394 -3.63 -6.02 -11.53
N SER A 395 -4.43 -5.89 -12.59
CA SER A 395 -4.23 -4.84 -13.58
C SER A 395 -5.50 -4.46 -14.34
N ILE A 396 -5.46 -3.26 -14.93
CA ILE A 396 -6.49 -2.74 -15.84
C ILE A 396 -5.83 -1.95 -16.98
N ILE A 397 -6.53 -1.87 -18.12
CA ILE A 397 -6.16 -0.96 -19.22
C ILE A 397 -6.76 0.42 -18.92
N VAL A 398 -5.93 1.46 -19.00
CA VAL A 398 -6.33 2.85 -18.70
C VAL A 398 -6.26 3.77 -19.91
N TYR A 399 -5.58 3.34 -20.99
CA TYR A 399 -5.54 4.04 -22.26
C TYR A 399 -5.25 3.06 -23.39
N GLN A 400 -5.97 3.20 -24.50
CA GLN A 400 -5.70 2.48 -25.73
C GLN A 400 -5.94 3.43 -26.90
N LYS A 401 -5.01 3.46 -27.86
CA LYS A 401 -5.16 4.23 -29.10
C LYS A 401 -4.50 3.50 -30.26
N THR A 402 -5.11 3.64 -31.42
CA THR A 402 -4.62 3.09 -32.68
C THR A 402 -4.42 4.23 -33.68
N ILE A 403 -3.29 4.22 -34.39
CA ILE A 403 -2.90 5.23 -35.38
C ILE A 403 -2.42 4.51 -36.64
N GLU A 404 -2.93 4.89 -37.80
CA GLU A 404 -2.50 4.34 -39.09
C GLU A 404 -1.15 4.93 -39.51
N VAL A 405 -0.31 4.10 -40.13
CA VAL A 405 1.01 4.47 -40.67
C VAL A 405 1.01 4.11 -42.15
N ASN A 406 0.82 5.10 -43.01
CA ASN A 406 0.78 4.88 -44.46
C ASN A 406 2.19 4.85 -45.03
N ILE A 407 2.48 3.86 -45.88
CA ILE A 407 3.78 3.67 -46.52
C ILE A 407 3.58 3.59 -48.04
N GLU A 408 4.29 4.44 -48.79
CA GLU A 408 4.26 4.52 -50.26
C GLU A 408 5.60 4.17 -50.92
#